data_AF-A0A6I4WEW0-F1
#
_entry.id   AF-A0A6I4WEW0-F1
#
_cell.length_a   1.000
_cell.length_b   1.000
_cell.length_c   1.000
_cell.angle_alpha   90.00
_cell.angle_beta   90.00
_cell.angle_gamma   90.00
#
_symmetry.space_group_name_H-M   'P 1'
#
loop_
_entity.id
_entity.type
_entity.pdbx_description
1 polymer ?
#
loop_
_entity_poly.entity_id
_entity_poly.type
_entity_poly.pdbx_seq_one_letter_code
_entity_poly.pdbx_strand_id
1 'polypeptide(L)'
;MAARDLFAELLPIFQRVLGPDHPVTLIARQHLARWTGRAGDVVAARDLFAELLPIRERVLGPDHPATLTARRDLAYWNRRARFRRRTRRARRTH
;
A
#
# COMPACT_ATOMS: atom_id res chain seq x y z
N MET A 1 18.32 8.06 2.75
CA MET A 1 16.84 8.15 2.85
C MET A 1 16.22 6.81 2.53
N ALA A 2 15.22 6.36 3.28
CA ALA A 2 14.49 5.16 2.92
C ALA A 2 13.55 5.45 1.74
N ALA A 3 13.33 4.48 0.85
CA ALA A 3 12.45 4.67 -0.30
C ALA A 3 11.02 5.11 0.09
N ARG A 4 10.55 4.71 1.29
CA ARG A 4 9.28 5.19 1.88
C ARG A 4 9.22 6.71 1.98
N ASP A 5 10.27 7.32 2.54
CA ASP A 5 10.30 8.74 2.88
C ASP A 5 10.29 9.59 1.60
N LEU A 6 11.05 9.17 0.59
CA LEU A 6 11.05 9.79 -0.73
C LEU A 6 9.64 9.81 -1.35
N PHE A 7 8.91 8.68 -1.33
CA PHE A 7 7.55 8.66 -1.89
C PHE A 7 6.55 9.45 -1.03
N ALA A 8 6.78 9.56 0.29
CA ALA A 8 5.96 10.40 1.15
C ALA A 8 6.13 11.90 0.85
N GLU A 9 7.36 12.32 0.55
CA GLU A 9 7.68 13.71 0.16
C GLU A 9 7.19 14.06 -1.25
N LEU A 10 7.29 13.14 -2.21
CA LEU A 10 6.89 13.38 -3.60
C LEU A 10 5.38 13.30 -3.84
N LEU A 11 4.64 12.55 -3.00
CA LEU A 11 3.22 12.31 -3.21
C LEU A 11 2.37 13.61 -3.22
N PRO A 12 2.56 14.57 -2.29
CA PRO A 12 1.85 15.85 -2.35
C PRO A 12 2.15 16.65 -3.64
N ILE A 13 3.38 16.56 -4.15
CA ILE A 13 3.78 17.23 -5.39
C ILE A 13 3.03 16.61 -6.57
N PHE A 14 3.00 15.28 -6.68
CA PHE A 14 2.26 14.59 -7.74
C PHE A 14 0.75 14.84 -7.65
N GLN A 15 0.18 14.85 -6.44
CA GLN A 15 -1.23 15.17 -6.24
C GLN A 15 -1.57 16.59 -6.71
N ARG A 16 -0.70 17.57 -6.45
CA ARG A 16 -0.91 18.96 -6.86
C ARG A 16 -0.73 19.17 -8.36
N VAL A 17 0.29 18.56 -8.96
CA VAL A 17 0.67 18.80 -10.36
C VAL A 17 -0.15 17.94 -11.33
N LEU A 18 -0.35 16.68 -11.00
CA LEU A 18 -0.98 15.69 -11.90
C LEU A 18 -2.41 15.35 -11.49
N GLY A 19 -2.78 15.64 -10.25
CA GLY A 19 -4.05 15.23 -9.66
C GLY A 19 -3.96 13.91 -8.88
N PRO A 20 -4.92 13.66 -7.98
CA PRO A 20 -4.93 12.48 -7.13
C PRO A 20 -5.14 11.18 -7.92
N ASP A 21 -5.83 11.21 -9.05
CA ASP A 21 -6.19 10.01 -9.80
C ASP A 21 -5.24 9.68 -10.95
N HIS A 22 -4.25 10.54 -11.18
CA HIS A 22 -3.30 10.35 -12.28
C HIS A 22 -2.47 9.08 -12.09
N PRO A 23 -2.22 8.27 -13.15
CA PRO A 23 -1.51 7.00 -13.04
C PRO A 23 -0.16 7.09 -12.30
N VAL A 24 0.62 8.14 -12.53
CA VAL A 24 1.90 8.39 -11.82
C VAL A 24 1.68 8.59 -10.31
N THR A 25 0.67 9.36 -9.91
CA THR A 25 0.30 9.56 -8.51
C THR A 25 -0.12 8.23 -7.87
N LEU A 26 -0.89 7.40 -8.58
CA LEU A 26 -1.29 6.07 -8.12
C LEU A 26 -0.08 5.12 -7.97
N ILE A 27 0.90 5.19 -8.87
CA ILE A 27 2.16 4.44 -8.77
C ILE A 27 2.93 4.86 -7.52
N ALA A 28 3.07 6.16 -7.26
CA ALA A 28 3.73 6.68 -6.07
C ALA A 28 3.05 6.19 -4.77
N ARG A 29 1.71 6.23 -4.70
CA ARG A 29 0.95 5.68 -3.56
C ARG A 29 1.21 4.19 -3.33
N GLN A 30 1.28 3.39 -4.40
CA GLN A 30 1.63 1.97 -4.27
C GLN A 30 3.03 1.76 -3.72
N HIS A 31 4.01 2.54 -4.18
CA HIS A 31 5.38 2.42 -3.67
C HIS A 31 5.45 2.81 -2.20
N LEU A 32 4.78 3.88 -1.79
CA LEU A 32 4.67 4.28 -0.39
C LEU A 32 4.07 3.14 0.46
N ALA A 33 2.97 2.52 0.02
CA ALA A 33 2.34 1.39 0.70
C ALA A 33 3.28 0.19 0.84
N ARG A 34 3.94 -0.19 -0.26
CA ARG A 34 4.88 -1.32 -0.28
C ARG A 34 6.07 -1.10 0.66
N TRP A 35 6.67 0.09 0.63
CA TRP A 35 7.83 0.40 1.47
C TRP A 35 7.46 0.57 2.94
N THR A 36 6.25 1.07 3.24
CA THR A 36 5.70 1.12 4.60
C THR A 36 5.64 -0.28 5.23
N GLY A 37 5.16 -1.27 4.48
CA GLY A 37 5.08 -2.66 4.97
C GLY A 37 6.45 -3.33 5.10
N ARG A 38 7.38 -3.01 4.20
CA ARG A 38 8.78 -3.47 4.27
C ARG A 38 9.53 -2.87 5.45
N ALA A 39 9.21 -1.62 5.82
CA ALA A 39 9.73 -0.96 7.03
C ALA A 39 9.14 -1.53 8.34
N GLY A 40 8.24 -2.52 8.26
CA GLY A 40 7.69 -3.23 9.42
C GLY A 40 6.25 -2.86 9.76
N ASP A 41 5.72 -1.78 9.17
CA ASP A 41 4.32 -1.38 9.38
C ASP A 41 3.37 -2.08 8.40
N VAL A 42 3.17 -3.36 8.68
CA VAL A 42 2.32 -4.26 7.90
C VAL A 42 0.85 -3.80 7.88
N VAL A 43 0.37 -3.13 8.94
CA VAL A 43 -1.03 -2.70 9.04
C VAL A 43 -1.23 -1.46 8.18
N ALA A 44 -0.37 -0.45 8.30
CA ALA A 44 -0.45 0.73 7.44
C ALA A 44 -0.29 0.37 5.95
N ALA A 45 0.58 -0.58 5.61
CA ALA A 45 0.70 -1.05 4.24
C ALA A 45 -0.62 -1.64 3.70
N ARG A 46 -1.28 -2.51 4.48
CA ARG A 46 -2.58 -3.07 4.13
C ARG A 46 -3.61 -1.96 3.89
N ASP A 47 -3.69 -1.00 4.81
CA ASP A 47 -4.71 0.06 4.75
C ASP A 47 -4.48 0.96 3.53
N LEU A 48 -3.25 1.35 3.25
CA LEU A 48 -2.88 2.10 2.04
C LEU A 48 -3.22 1.35 0.74
N PHE A 49 -3.02 0.03 0.70
CA PHE A 49 -3.44 -0.78 -0.45
C PHE A 49 -4.96 -0.92 -0.57
N ALA A 50 -5.68 -0.95 0.56
CA ALA A 50 -7.13 -1.03 0.59
C ALA A 50 -7.78 0.26 0.07
N GLU A 51 -7.19 1.42 0.39
CA GLU A 51 -7.62 2.72 -0.14
C GLU A 51 -7.28 2.90 -1.63
N LEU A 52 -6.12 2.39 -2.07
CA LEU A 52 -5.65 2.56 -3.44
C LEU A 52 -6.41 1.69 -4.47
N LEU A 53 -6.88 0.51 -4.05
CA LEU A 53 -7.54 -0.44 -4.94
C LEU A 53 -8.81 0.11 -5.63
N PRO A 54 -9.81 0.67 -4.92
CA PRO A 54 -11.03 1.17 -5.58
C PRO A 54 -10.73 2.32 -6.55
N ILE A 55 -9.72 3.15 -6.26
CA ILE A 55 -9.30 4.24 -7.15
C ILE A 55 -8.74 3.66 -8.46
N ARG A 56 -7.91 2.61 -8.37
CA ARG A 56 -7.37 1.94 -9.56
C ARG A 56 -8.41 1.21 -10.37
N GLU A 57 -9.36 0.56 -9.71
CA GLU A 57 -10.49 -0.10 -10.38
C GLU A 57 -11.32 0.92 -11.18
N ARG A 58 -11.56 2.12 -10.62
CA ARG A 58 -12.27 3.20 -11.32
C ARG A 58 -11.46 3.81 -12.47
N VAL A 59 -10.17 4.07 -12.28
CA VAL A 59 -9.34 4.81 -13.24
C VAL A 59 -8.82 3.93 -14.39
N LEU A 60 -8.40 2.70 -14.07
CA LEU A 60 -7.74 1.80 -15.03
C LEU A 60 -8.59 0.59 -15.41
N GLY A 61 -9.65 0.30 -14.64
CA GLY A 61 -10.44 -0.91 -14.76
C GLY A 61 -9.96 -2.05 -13.86
N PRO A 62 -10.84 -3.04 -13.58
CA PRO A 62 -10.56 -4.16 -12.68
C PRO A 62 -9.48 -5.13 -13.20
N ASP A 63 -9.37 -5.27 -14.52
CA ASP A 63 -8.47 -6.24 -15.17
C ASP A 63 -7.12 -5.66 -15.57
N HIS A 64 -6.93 -4.35 -15.36
CA HIS A 64 -5.67 -3.71 -15.68
C HIS A 64 -4.51 -4.30 -14.84
N PRO A 65 -3.32 -4.54 -15.43
CA PRO A 65 -2.20 -5.17 -14.72
C PRO A 65 -1.80 -4.47 -13.40
N ALA A 66 -1.90 -3.15 -13.35
CA ALA A 66 -1.64 -2.37 -12.14
C ALA A 66 -2.69 -2.60 -11.04
N THR A 67 -3.97 -2.79 -11.41
CA THR A 67 -5.07 -3.10 -10.48
C THR A 67 -4.90 -4.51 -9.92
N LEU A 68 -4.61 -5.49 -10.78
CA LEU A 68 -4.30 -6.86 -10.36
C LEU A 68 -3.09 -6.93 -9.42
N THR A 69 -2.04 -6.15 -9.71
CA THR A 69 -0.88 -6.02 -8.82
C THR A 69 -1.27 -5.48 -7.45
N ALA A 70 -2.13 -4.45 -7.40
CA ALA A 70 -2.62 -3.87 -6.15
C ALA A 70 -3.43 -4.90 -5.33
N ARG A 71 -4.31 -5.68 -5.98
CA ARG A 71 -5.09 -6.76 -5.34
C ARG A 71 -4.17 -7.82 -4.73
N ARG A 72 -3.15 -8.26 -5.48
CA ARG A 72 -2.16 -9.24 -5.00
C ARG A 72 -1.41 -8.71 -3.79
N ASP A 73 -0.93 -7.47 -3.85
CA ASP A 73 -0.17 -6.85 -2.77
C ASP A 73 -1.06 -6.65 -1.52
N LEU A 74 -2.33 -6.25 -1.69
CA LEU A 74 -3.30 -6.19 -0.59
C LEU A 74 -3.50 -7.55 0.09
N ALA A 75 -3.67 -8.63 -0.69
CA ALA A 75 -3.80 -9.99 -0.16
C ALA A 75 -2.54 -10.44 0.60
N TYR A 76 -1.35 -10.06 0.12
CA TYR A 76 -0.08 -10.32 0.79
C TYR A 76 -0.01 -9.63 2.16
N TRP A 77 -0.26 -8.32 2.22
CA TRP A 77 -0.20 -7.56 3.47
C TRP A 77 -1.31 -7.96 4.45
N ASN A 78 -2.50 -8.30 3.96
CA ASN A 78 -3.59 -8.87 4.77
C ASN A 78 -3.17 -10.16 5.49
N ARG A 79 -2.56 -11.12 4.79
CA ARG A 79 -2.08 -12.36 5.40
C ARG A 79 -1.02 -12.09 6.48
N ARG A 80 -0.09 -11.19 6.18
CA ARG A 80 1.01 -10.82 7.09
C ARG A 80 0.52 -10.07 8.33
N ALA A 81 -0.50 -9.20 8.19
CA ALA A 81 -1.14 -8.50 9.29
C ALA A 81 -1.83 -9.47 10.26
N ARG A 82 -2.51 -10.50 9.72
CA ARG A 82 -3.16 -11.56 10.51
C ARG A 82 -2.14 -12.42 11.27
N PHE A 83 -0.98 -12.71 10.67
CA PHE A 83 0.07 -13.51 11.32
C PHE A 83 0.74 -12.78 12.51
N ARG A 84 0.97 -11.46 12.42
CA ARG A 84 1.49 -10.65 13.55
C ARG A 84 0.55 -10.64 14.77
N ARG A 85 -0.76 -10.81 14.58
CA ARG A 85 -1.72 -10.90 15.70
C ARG A 85 -1.62 -12.26 16.42
N ARG A 86 -1.26 -13.33 15.71
CA ARG A 86 -1.11 -14.68 16.29
C ARG A 86 0.17 -14.83 17.11
N THR A 87 1.28 -14.26 16.67
CA THR A 87 2.57 -14.37 17.39
C THR A 87 2.65 -13.56 18.68
N ARG A 88 1.84 -12.49 18.84
CA ARG A 88 1.75 -11.74 20.11
C ARG A 88 0.94 -12.47 21.20
N ARG A 89 0.02 -13.36 20.84
CA ARG A 89 -0.78 -14.13 21.82
C ARG A 89 0.00 -15.29 22.45
N ALA A 90 1.03 -15.80 21.77
CA ALA A 90 1.85 -16.93 22.24
C ALA A 90 2.99 -16.53 23.21
N ARG A 91 3.23 -15.24 23.45
CA ARG A 91 4.25 -14.74 24.40
C ARG A 91 3.67 -14.19 25.72
N ARG A 92 2.37 -14.37 25.95
CA ARG A 92 1.68 -13.94 27.19
C ARG A 92 1.24 -15.10 28.08
N THR A 93 1.68 -16.30 27.76
CA THR A 93 1.46 -17.53 28.53
C THR A 93 2.80 -18.20 28.75
N HIS A 94 3.66 -17.58 29.56
CA HIS A 94 4.70 -18.25 30.32
C HIS A 94 5.20 -17.35 31.45
#